data_AF-A0A249T1T3-F1
#
_entry.id   AF-A0A249T1T3-F1
#
_cell.length_a   1.000
_cell.length_b   1.000
_cell.length_c   1.000
_cell.angle_alpha   90.00
_cell.angle_beta   90.00
_cell.angle_gamma   90.00
#
_symmetry.space_group_name_H-M   'P 1'
#
loop_
_entity.id
_entity.type
_entity.pdbx_description
1 polymer ?
#
loop_
_entity_poly.entity_id
_entity_poly.type
_entity_poly.pdbx_seq_one_letter_code
_entity_poly.pdbx_strand_id
1 'polypeptide(L)'
;MSREIVFNKRVKGEFTTASANEKNDTFLERVVKLVPADVISVYLAAFNVIKDGKQPGTQPEVLQWTIFGFILVLLPFYLRKLGRVKSFKQIVICEFSFLIWVLSIGGPVEGLKLAGYSTQFIAAIIVPMYTLFTPWLAYLDPETPAGGN
;
A
#
# COMPACT_ATOMS: atom_id res chain seq x y z
N MET A 1 44.25 26.54 -37.74
CA MET A 1 44.46 25.80 -36.48
C MET A 1 43.54 26.35 -35.38
N SER A 2 42.21 26.15 -35.44
CA SER A 2 41.26 26.72 -34.46
C SER A 2 40.02 25.86 -34.19
N ARG A 3 40.11 24.53 -34.32
CA ARG A 3 38.95 23.63 -34.11
C ARG A 3 39.10 22.65 -32.94
N GLU A 4 40.28 22.54 -32.31
CA GLU A 4 40.50 21.57 -31.22
C GLU A 4 40.22 22.11 -29.81
N ILE A 5 40.11 23.43 -29.60
CA ILE A 5 40.01 23.98 -28.24
C ILE A 5 38.58 23.96 -27.69
N VAL A 6 37.55 23.80 -28.53
CA VAL A 6 36.14 23.85 -28.10
C VAL A 6 35.62 22.50 -27.60
N PHE A 7 36.25 21.39 -27.97
CA PHE A 7 35.72 20.04 -27.65
C PHE A 7 36.09 19.56 -26.23
N ASN A 8 37.17 20.07 -25.64
CA ASN A 8 37.69 19.56 -24.37
C ASN A 8 37.00 20.12 -23.11
N LYS A 9 36.03 21.05 -23.26
CA LYS A 9 35.34 21.65 -22.11
C LYS A 9 34.00 20.99 -21.77
N ARG A 10 33.46 20.12 -22.64
CA ARG A 10 32.18 19.41 -22.40
C ARG A 10 32.30 18.02 -21.77
N VAL A 11 33.52 17.52 -21.58
CA VAL A 11 33.74 16.16 -21.05
C VAL A 11 34.06 16.18 -19.55
N LYS A 12 34.32 17.35 -18.95
CA LYS A 12 34.82 17.47 -17.57
C LYS A 12 33.80 18.05 -16.56
N GLY A 13 32.54 18.21 -16.94
CA GLY A 13 31.58 19.02 -16.19
C GLY A 13 30.42 18.32 -15.47
N GLU A 14 29.84 17.24 -15.99
CA GLU A 14 28.50 16.80 -15.51
C GLU A 14 28.33 15.27 -15.51
N PHE A 15 29.23 14.56 -14.83
CA PHE A 15 28.94 13.22 -14.32
C PHE A 15 28.96 13.23 -12.78
N THR A 16 28.43 14.30 -12.20
CA THR A 16 28.16 14.39 -10.76
C THR A 16 26.99 13.49 -10.42
N THR A 17 27.26 12.28 -9.93
CA THR A 17 26.57 11.60 -8.80
C THR A 17 25.03 11.67 -8.67
N ALA A 18 24.27 11.97 -9.72
CA ALA A 18 22.81 12.08 -9.67
C ALA A 18 22.10 10.72 -9.84
N SER A 19 22.77 9.74 -10.47
CA SER A 19 22.12 8.48 -10.85
C SER A 19 21.93 7.46 -9.71
N ALA A 20 22.65 7.61 -8.59
CA ALA A 20 22.54 6.68 -7.47
C ALA A 20 21.40 7.02 -6.50
N ASN A 21 21.10 8.31 -6.31
CA ASN A 21 20.04 8.74 -5.38
C ASN A 21 18.65 8.63 -6.02
N GLU A 22 18.48 9.13 -7.26
CA GLU A 22 17.19 9.02 -7.96
C GLU A 22 16.72 7.58 -8.19
N LYS A 23 17.63 6.66 -8.48
CA LYS A 23 17.28 5.23 -8.64
C LYS A 23 16.81 4.60 -7.33
N ASN A 24 17.38 5.02 -6.19
CA ASN A 24 17.03 4.48 -4.88
C ASN A 24 15.67 5.01 -4.43
N ASP A 25 15.41 6.30 -4.63
CA ASP A 25 14.10 6.91 -4.37
C ASP A 25 13.00 6.29 -5.25
N THR A 26 13.28 6.06 -6.54
CA THR A 26 12.35 5.38 -7.46
C THR A 26 12.04 3.94 -7.03
N PHE A 27 13.04 3.20 -6.53
CA PHE A 27 12.83 1.82 -6.06
C PHE A 27 11.95 1.79 -4.82
N LEU A 28 12.25 2.62 -3.82
CA LEU A 28 11.46 2.72 -2.59
C LEU A 28 10.03 3.20 -2.86
N GLU A 29 9.84 4.16 -3.77
CA GLU A 29 8.51 4.63 -4.17
C GLU A 29 7.67 3.52 -4.83
N ARG A 30 8.28 2.67 -5.65
CA ARG A 30 7.61 1.51 -6.24
C ARG A 30 7.23 0.49 -5.18
N VAL A 31 8.11 0.23 -4.20
CA VAL A 31 7.82 -0.68 -3.08
C VAL A 31 6.67 -0.16 -2.24
N VAL A 32 6.63 1.15 -1.93
CA VAL A 32 5.52 1.77 -1.17
C VAL A 32 4.17 1.60 -1.88
N LYS A 33 4.14 1.64 -3.22
CA LYS A 33 2.92 1.41 -4.02
C LYS A 33 2.40 -0.03 -3.94
N LEU A 34 3.28 -0.99 -3.61
CA LEU A 34 2.92 -2.41 -3.49
C LEU A 34 2.47 -2.81 -2.08
N VAL A 35 2.76 -1.99 -1.06
CA VAL A 35 2.43 -2.29 0.35
C VAL A 35 0.97 -2.69 0.55
N PRO A 36 -0.04 -2.01 -0.04
CA PRO A 36 -1.43 -2.45 0.09
C PRO A 36 -1.61 -3.90 -0.40
N ALA A 37 -1.08 -4.22 -1.58
CA ALA A 37 -1.21 -5.56 -2.18
C ALA A 37 -0.45 -6.64 -1.40
N ASP A 38 0.77 -6.34 -0.92
CA ASP A 38 1.55 -7.26 -0.10
C ASP A 38 0.82 -7.61 1.19
N VAL A 39 0.30 -6.61 1.89
CA VAL A 39 -0.35 -6.81 3.19
C VAL A 39 -1.67 -7.56 3.04
N ILE A 40 -2.45 -7.25 1.99
CA ILE A 40 -3.65 -8.02 1.66
C ILE A 40 -3.30 -9.48 1.37
N SER A 41 -2.20 -9.73 0.64
CA SER A 41 -1.75 -11.08 0.30
C SER A 41 -1.35 -11.88 1.53
N VAL A 42 -0.59 -11.28 2.44
CA VAL A 42 -0.22 -11.91 3.73
C VAL A 42 -1.46 -12.21 4.57
N TYR A 43 -2.39 -11.25 4.68
CA TYR A 43 -3.63 -11.44 5.42
C TYR A 43 -4.49 -12.56 4.82
N LEU A 44 -4.64 -12.60 3.49
CA LEU A 44 -5.41 -13.62 2.80
C LEU A 44 -4.80 -15.02 2.98
N ALA A 45 -3.47 -15.13 2.88
CA ALA A 45 -2.76 -16.38 3.15
C ALA A 45 -3.01 -16.86 4.58
N ALA A 46 -2.85 -15.98 5.57
CA ALA A 46 -3.12 -16.30 6.97
C ALA A 46 -4.59 -16.70 7.18
N PHE A 47 -5.53 -15.99 6.55
CA PHE A 47 -6.96 -16.29 6.63
C PHE A 47 -7.30 -17.69 6.11
N ASN A 48 -6.77 -18.05 4.92
CA ASN A 48 -7.00 -19.38 4.35
C ASN A 48 -6.37 -20.48 5.22
N VAL A 49 -5.16 -20.28 5.75
CA VAL A 49 -4.51 -21.24 6.65
C VAL A 49 -5.33 -21.47 7.93
N ILE A 50 -5.89 -20.42 8.52
CA ILE A 50 -6.77 -20.55 9.72
C ILE A 50 -8.08 -21.25 9.36
N LYS A 51 -8.62 -20.98 8.17
CA LYS A 51 -9.87 -21.57 7.71
C LYS A 51 -9.75 -23.07 7.44
N ASP A 52 -8.64 -23.49 6.85
CA ASP A 52 -8.34 -24.88 6.53
C ASP A 52 -7.80 -25.66 7.74
N GLY A 53 -7.05 -24.98 8.62
CA GLY A 53 -6.46 -25.55 9.83
C GLY A 53 -7.41 -25.70 11.02
N LYS A 54 -8.73 -25.59 10.83
CA LYS A 54 -9.72 -25.70 11.91
C LYS A 54 -9.64 -27.09 12.56
N GLN A 55 -9.02 -27.15 13.73
CA GLN A 55 -9.01 -28.33 14.58
C GLN A 55 -10.15 -28.25 15.61
N PRO A 56 -10.73 -29.38 16.03
CA PRO A 56 -11.71 -29.37 17.11
C PRO A 56 -11.06 -28.85 18.40
N GLY A 57 -11.59 -27.73 18.92
CA GLY A 57 -11.12 -27.09 20.16
C GLY A 57 -10.37 -25.77 19.99
N THR A 58 -10.02 -25.34 18.77
CA THR A 58 -9.48 -24.00 18.53
C THR A 58 -10.59 -22.96 18.36
N GLN A 59 -10.37 -21.75 18.86
CA GLN A 59 -11.24 -20.58 18.65
C GLN A 59 -10.69 -19.75 17.48
N PRO A 60 -11.06 -20.05 16.22
CA PRO A 60 -10.50 -19.38 15.05
C PRO A 60 -10.75 -17.87 15.04
N GLU A 61 -11.83 -17.42 15.67
CA GLU A 61 -12.21 -16.01 15.76
C GLU A 61 -11.16 -15.18 16.54
N VAL A 62 -10.68 -15.67 17.68
CA VAL A 62 -9.69 -14.96 18.51
C VAL A 62 -8.37 -14.81 17.76
N LEU A 63 -7.97 -15.84 17.02
CA LEU A 63 -6.75 -15.83 16.22
C LEU A 63 -6.86 -14.85 15.02
N GLN A 64 -8.03 -14.82 14.36
CA GLN A 64 -8.31 -13.85 13.30
C GLN A 64 -8.28 -12.40 13.81
N TRP A 65 -8.88 -12.11 14.97
CA TRP A 65 -8.82 -10.78 15.60
C TRP A 65 -7.38 -10.40 15.98
N THR A 66 -6.60 -11.36 16.47
CA THR A 66 -5.19 -11.14 16.83
C THR A 66 -4.35 -10.79 15.60
N ILE A 67 -4.49 -11.53 14.50
CA ILE A 67 -3.76 -11.29 13.26
C ILE A 67 -4.20 -9.98 12.60
N PHE A 68 -5.50 -9.70 12.60
CA PHE A 68 -6.04 -8.44 12.11
C PHE A 68 -5.46 -7.25 12.89
N GLY A 69 -5.54 -7.26 14.21
CA GLY A 69 -5.00 -6.19 15.06
C GLY A 69 -3.48 -6.06 14.92
N PHE A 70 -2.77 -7.18 14.82
CA PHE A 70 -1.32 -7.18 14.61
C PHE A 70 -0.94 -6.51 13.29
N ILE A 71 -1.58 -6.89 12.18
CA ILE A 71 -1.32 -6.29 10.87
C ILE A 71 -1.72 -4.81 10.86
N LEU A 72 -2.85 -4.46 11.47
CA LEU A 72 -3.33 -3.08 11.57
C LEU A 72 -2.31 -2.15 12.24
N VAL A 73 -1.68 -2.61 13.34
CA VAL A 73 -0.65 -1.83 14.05
C VAL A 73 0.69 -1.88 13.31
N LEU A 74 1.01 -3.00 12.69
CA LEU A 74 2.26 -3.17 11.94
C LEU A 74 2.29 -2.31 10.68
N LEU A 75 1.15 -2.08 10.02
CA LEU A 75 1.02 -1.32 8.78
C LEU A 75 1.56 0.13 8.86
N PRO A 76 1.08 1.00 9.78
CA PRO A 76 1.59 2.37 9.89
C PRO A 76 3.05 2.39 10.37
N PHE A 77 3.45 1.43 11.21
CA PHE A 77 4.84 1.31 11.66
C PHE A 77 5.78 0.95 10.51
N TYR A 78 5.37 0.01 9.66
CA TYR A 78 6.11 -0.43 8.47
C TYR A 78 6.23 0.70 7.46
N LEU A 79 5.11 1.39 7.15
CA LEU A 79 5.09 2.52 6.21
C LEU A 79 5.98 3.68 6.67
N ARG A 80 5.98 3.98 7.97
CA ARG A 80 6.81 5.07 8.53
C ARG A 80 8.29 4.71 8.59
N LYS A 81 8.64 3.46 8.91
CA LYS A 81 10.03 3.03 9.13
C LYS A 81 10.75 2.58 7.86
N LEU A 82 10.10 1.76 7.02
CA LEU A 82 10.68 1.25 5.78
C LEU A 82 10.32 2.11 4.57
N GLY A 83 9.04 2.53 4.47
CA GLY A 83 8.57 3.30 3.32
C GLY A 83 8.98 4.77 3.33
N ARG A 84 9.49 5.28 4.46
CA ARG A 84 9.78 6.72 4.68
C ARG A 84 8.65 7.65 4.22
N VAL A 85 7.41 7.15 4.25
CA VAL A 85 6.24 7.89 3.78
C VAL A 85 6.00 9.04 4.75
N LYS A 86 6.22 10.28 4.29
CA LYS A 86 5.96 11.49 5.08
C LYS A 86 4.53 11.98 4.94
N SER A 87 3.85 11.66 3.84
CA SER A 87 2.47 12.09 3.61
C SER A 87 1.50 11.29 4.48
N PHE A 88 0.91 11.96 5.46
CA PHE A 88 -0.12 11.37 6.33
C PHE A 88 -1.30 10.84 5.50
N LYS A 89 -1.66 11.52 4.41
CA LYS A 89 -2.74 11.09 3.51
C LYS A 89 -2.47 9.71 2.92
N GLN A 90 -1.23 9.42 2.52
CA GLN A 90 -0.85 8.14 1.91
C GLN A 90 -0.95 6.99 2.90
N ILE A 91 -0.57 7.22 4.17
CA ILE A 91 -0.69 6.22 5.24
C ILE A 91 -2.17 5.91 5.49
N VAL A 92 -3.00 6.95 5.61
CA VAL A 92 -4.44 6.83 5.84
C VAL A 92 -5.12 6.07 4.69
N ILE A 93 -4.79 6.38 3.44
CA ILE A 93 -5.32 5.67 2.26
C ILE A 93 -4.94 4.18 2.31
N CYS A 94 -3.69 3.84 2.62
CA CYS A 94 -3.26 2.44 2.73
C CYS A 94 -4.00 1.69 3.84
N GLU A 95 -4.17 2.33 4.99
CA GLU A 95 -4.86 1.75 6.14
C GLU A 95 -6.35 1.52 5.86
N PHE A 96 -7.04 2.50 5.27
CA PHE A 96 -8.43 2.33 4.85
C PHE A 96 -8.59 1.26 3.77
N SER A 97 -7.67 1.20 2.81
CA SER A 97 -7.68 0.16 1.78
C SER A 97 -7.60 -1.23 2.41
N PHE A 98 -6.67 -1.43 3.35
CA PHE A 98 -6.55 -2.68 4.09
C PHE A 98 -7.83 -3.03 4.85
N LEU A 99 -8.42 -2.07 5.59
CA LEU A 99 -9.67 -2.28 6.33
C LEU A 99 -10.81 -2.73 5.42
N ILE A 100 -11.00 -2.06 4.28
CA ILE A 100 -12.04 -2.39 3.30
C ILE A 100 -11.83 -3.81 2.75
N TRP A 101 -10.59 -4.20 2.50
CA TRP A 101 -10.24 -5.54 2.04
C TRP A 101 -10.50 -6.63 3.08
N VAL A 102 -10.15 -6.40 4.35
CA VAL A 102 -10.45 -7.33 5.46
C VAL A 102 -11.95 -7.55 5.59
N LEU A 103 -12.74 -6.46 5.50
CA LEU A 103 -14.19 -6.51 5.53
C LEU A 103 -14.77 -7.33 4.36
N SER A 104 -14.13 -7.26 3.19
CA SER A 104 -14.57 -8.00 1.99
C SER A 104 -14.20 -9.49 2.02
N ILE A 105 -13.03 -9.84 2.56
CA ILE A 105 -12.60 -11.25 2.68
C ILE A 105 -13.43 -11.96 3.74
N GLY A 106 -13.81 -11.25 4.81
CA GLY A 106 -14.62 -11.80 5.89
C GLY A 106 -13.80 -12.65 6.86
N GLY A 107 -12.89 -12.03 7.61
CA GLY A 107 -12.20 -12.71 8.72
C GLY A 107 -12.91 -12.51 10.05
N PRO A 108 -12.42 -11.61 10.93
CA PRO A 108 -13.01 -11.36 12.24
C PRO A 108 -14.47 -10.85 12.19
N VAL A 109 -14.93 -10.44 11.02
CA VAL A 109 -16.24 -9.84 10.76
C VAL A 109 -17.20 -10.74 9.98
N GLU A 110 -16.82 -11.99 9.70
CA GLU A 110 -17.66 -12.97 8.96
C GLU A 110 -19.03 -13.21 9.61
N GLY A 111 -19.11 -13.09 10.95
CA GLY A 111 -20.34 -13.24 11.73
C GLY A 111 -21.10 -11.93 12.00
N LEU A 112 -20.54 -10.76 11.67
CA LEU A 112 -21.17 -9.48 11.92
C LEU A 112 -22.22 -9.19 10.83
N LYS A 113 -23.40 -8.73 11.26
CA LYS A 113 -24.45 -8.23 10.37
C LYS A 113 -24.53 -6.74 10.54
N LEU A 114 -24.27 -6.00 9.47
CA LEU A 114 -24.41 -4.55 9.42
C LEU A 114 -25.69 -4.21 8.65
N ALA A 115 -26.59 -3.46 9.28
CA ALA A 115 -27.86 -3.04 8.69
C ALA A 115 -28.73 -4.18 8.11
N GLY A 116 -28.65 -5.39 8.70
CA GLY A 116 -29.41 -6.57 8.26
C GLY A 116 -28.78 -7.36 7.11
N TYR A 117 -27.72 -6.85 6.48
CA TYR A 117 -26.96 -7.54 5.45
C TYR A 117 -25.64 -8.10 5.99
N SER A 118 -25.09 -9.12 5.32
CA SER A 118 -23.73 -9.59 5.66
C SER A 118 -22.72 -8.47 5.40
N THR A 119 -21.80 -8.25 6.34
CA THR A 119 -20.71 -7.29 6.19
C THR A 119 -19.90 -7.52 4.92
N GLN A 120 -19.77 -8.79 4.48
CA GLN A 120 -19.06 -9.14 3.25
C GLN A 120 -19.76 -8.63 2.00
N PHE A 121 -21.09 -8.65 1.97
CA PHE A 121 -21.88 -8.15 0.82
C PHE A 121 -21.68 -6.64 0.64
N ILE A 122 -21.77 -5.90 1.75
CA ILE A 122 -21.55 -4.45 1.74
C ILE A 122 -20.10 -4.14 1.32
N ALA A 123 -19.14 -4.86 1.89
CA ALA A 123 -17.73 -4.65 1.60
C ALA A 123 -17.38 -4.99 0.14
N ALA A 124 -17.96 -6.04 -0.44
CA ALA A 124 -17.76 -6.40 -1.85
C ALA A 124 -18.21 -5.30 -2.83
N ILE A 125 -19.18 -4.47 -2.44
CA ILE A 125 -19.61 -3.29 -3.21
C ILE A 125 -18.70 -2.09 -2.93
N ILE A 126 -18.27 -1.92 -1.67
CA ILE A 126 -17.39 -0.81 -1.27
C ILE A 126 -16.00 -0.92 -1.91
N VAL A 127 -15.41 -2.10 -2.02
CA VAL A 127 -14.06 -2.30 -2.61
C VAL A 127 -13.93 -1.68 -4.01
N PRO A 128 -14.78 -2.02 -5.01
CA PRO A 128 -14.68 -1.42 -6.34
C PRO A 128 -15.00 0.07 -6.32
N MET A 129 -15.96 0.50 -5.49
CA MET A 129 -16.31 1.91 -5.35
C MET A 129 -15.14 2.74 -4.80
N TYR A 130 -14.42 2.21 -3.81
CA TYR A 130 -13.20 2.78 -3.26
C TYR A 130 -12.07 2.82 -4.29
N THR A 131 -11.93 1.76 -5.08
CA THR A 131 -10.90 1.68 -6.15
C THR A 131 -11.12 2.75 -7.20
N LEU A 132 -12.38 3.03 -7.57
CA LEU A 132 -12.73 4.11 -8.49
C LEU A 132 -12.56 5.50 -7.87
N PHE A 133 -12.75 5.64 -6.56
CA PHE A 133 -12.57 6.90 -5.85
C PHE A 133 -11.09 7.27 -5.61
N THR A 134 -10.22 6.26 -5.52
CA THR A 134 -8.77 6.44 -5.27
C THR A 134 -8.07 7.37 -6.28
N PRO A 135 -8.24 7.23 -7.62
CA PRO A 135 -7.61 8.14 -8.58
C PRO A 135 -8.13 9.58 -8.49
N TRP A 136 -9.40 9.76 -8.11
CA TRP A 136 -9.96 11.09 -7.87
C TRP A 136 -9.29 11.78 -6.68
N LEU A 137 -9.08 11.03 -5.60
CA LEU A 137 -8.40 11.54 -4.41
C LEU A 137 -6.93 11.88 -4.68
N ALA A 138 -6.26 11.09 -5.53
CA ALA A 138 -4.89 11.36 -5.97
C ALA A 138 -4.78 12.62 -6.84
N TYR A 139 -5.79 12.91 -7.68
CA TYR A 139 -5.81 14.11 -8.52
C TYR A 139 -5.92 15.43 -7.72
N LEU A 140 -6.47 15.38 -6.51
CA LEU A 140 -6.66 16.55 -5.64
C LEU A 140 -5.41 16.95 -4.84
N ASP A 141 -4.29 16.23 -4.96
CA ASP A 141 -3.06 16.60 -4.26
C ASP A 141 -2.28 17.69 -5.03
N PRO A 142 -2.05 18.88 -4.44
CA PRO A 142 -1.46 20.04 -5.12
C PRO A 142 0.03 19.87 -5.45
N GLU A 143 0.66 18.77 -5.01
CA GLU A 143 2.06 18.46 -5.31
C GLU A 143 2.22 17.66 -6.61
N THR A 144 1.12 17.38 -7.32
CA THR A 144 1.20 16.81 -8.67
C THR A 144 1.74 17.91 -9.60
N PRO A 145 2.99 17.81 -10.11
CA PRO A 145 3.46 18.77 -11.10
C PRO A 145 2.53 18.69 -12.30
N ALA A 146 1.76 19.75 -12.51
CA ALA A 146 0.88 19.89 -13.65
C ALA A 146 1.73 19.82 -14.93
N GLY A 147 1.70 18.68 -15.62
CA GLY A 147 2.31 18.51 -16.92
C GLY A 147 3.84 18.40 -16.91
N GLY A 148 4.33 17.23 -17.27
CA GLY A 148 5.75 16.97 -17.51
C GLY A 148 5.94 15.86 -18.52
N ASN A 149 5.40 16.09 -19.73
CA ASN A 149 5.46 15.29 -20.97
C ASN A 149 4.78 13.91 -20.96
#